data_AF-V7FIX8-F1
#
_entry.id   AF-V7FIX8-F1
#
_cell.length_a   1.000
_cell.length_b   1.000
_cell.length_c   1.000
_cell.angle_alpha   90.00
_cell.angle_beta   90.00
_cell.angle_gamma   90.00
#
_symmetry.space_group_name_H-M   'P 1'
#
loop_
_entity.id
_entity.type
_entity.pdbx_description
1 polymer ?
#
loop_
_entity_poly.entity_id
_entity_poly.type
_entity_poly.pdbx_seq_one_letter_code
_entity_poly.pdbx_strand_id
1 'polypeptide(L)'
;MPASVFAGVTALGFLSYLTGIHSVTYGRADGVVKQVGFLWTANWTFVFMVFLPLFFAFVTELVTFWKDEGRPKLVAQGNKMESDDAWARNVEASSYSYWAVFLICVMFAGLFQWIGVSLIPLLKGGGNYATDWGSLAIVRPEVISVPEAVVFTGLAYLYMCLCFYLFFVGLILLYTVIHDLWRIPEAGSNRPEVDHQHELHEASLRVMRAIFRCTVLGLLIAIVMKLQSAYLTSRGENIVAWLVGDMSSAFYGRNDVSAGISYRRPTHYSSLLIAISTCVVFLYGTIRLGVERRFCMPLWRMSAIVALLVAGYLLIDAFAGFSILLGVGVLLAIYGLFDPGLGRWQASKLGNNQSVS
;
A
#
# COMPACT_ATOMS: atom_id res chain seq x y z
N MET A 1 1.82 -13.87 -8.99
CA MET A 1 0.94 -12.78 -8.49
C MET A 1 1.53 -11.38 -8.75
N PRO A 2 2.79 -11.04 -8.42
CA PRO A 2 3.35 -9.72 -8.73
C PRO A 2 3.36 -9.40 -10.24
N ALA A 3 3.78 -10.37 -11.06
CA ALA A 3 3.86 -10.23 -12.51
C ALA A 3 2.50 -10.00 -13.19
N SER A 4 1.43 -10.62 -12.68
CA SER A 4 0.08 -10.45 -13.25
C SER A 4 -0.50 -9.06 -12.99
N VAL A 5 -0.21 -8.48 -11.82
CA VAL A 5 -0.57 -7.10 -11.49
C VAL A 5 0.21 -6.15 -12.40
N PHE A 6 1.53 -6.30 -12.49
CA PHE A 6 2.34 -5.48 -13.40
C PHE A 6 1.89 -5.59 -14.87
N ALA A 7 1.60 -6.80 -15.34
CA ALA A 7 1.10 -7.03 -16.70
C ALA A 7 -0.27 -6.35 -16.92
N GLY A 8 -1.18 -6.40 -15.94
CA GLY A 8 -2.49 -5.78 -16.03
C GLY A 8 -2.43 -4.25 -16.16
N VAL A 9 -1.64 -3.57 -15.33
CA VAL A 9 -1.46 -2.10 -15.47
C VAL A 9 -0.74 -1.75 -16.77
N THR A 10 0.20 -2.58 -17.23
CA THR A 10 0.87 -2.39 -18.52
C THR A 10 -0.12 -2.52 -19.68
N ALA A 11 -1.02 -3.51 -19.64
CA ALA A 11 -2.08 -3.67 -20.64
C ALA A 11 -3.04 -2.47 -20.65
N LEU A 12 -3.44 -1.95 -19.49
CA LEU A 12 -4.21 -0.71 -19.39
C LEU A 12 -3.43 0.50 -19.95
N GLY A 13 -2.12 0.56 -19.72
CA GLY A 13 -1.24 1.56 -20.31
C GLY A 13 -1.25 1.52 -21.83
N PHE A 14 -1.10 0.34 -22.44
CA PHE A 14 -1.21 0.16 -23.89
C PHE A 14 -2.60 0.53 -24.42
N LEU A 15 -3.66 0.10 -23.73
CA LEU A 15 -5.02 0.50 -24.10
C LEU A 15 -5.21 2.02 -24.05
N SER A 16 -4.65 2.70 -23.05
CA SER A 16 -4.71 4.16 -22.94
C SER A 16 -3.95 4.87 -24.07
N TYR A 17 -2.90 4.23 -24.60
CA TYR A 17 -2.18 4.73 -25.76
C TYR A 17 -3.03 4.59 -27.03
N LEU A 18 -3.64 3.42 -27.23
CA LEU A 18 -4.52 3.15 -28.38
C LEU A 18 -5.75 4.06 -28.40
N THR A 19 -6.31 4.39 -27.24
CA THR A 19 -7.47 5.30 -27.11
C THR A 19 -7.09 6.78 -27.04
N GLY A 20 -5.81 7.13 -27.11
CA GLY A 20 -5.34 8.52 -27.13
C GLY A 20 -5.36 9.26 -25.78
N ILE A 21 -5.75 8.61 -24.68
CA ILE A 21 -5.88 9.24 -23.35
C ILE A 21 -4.63 9.14 -22.47
N HIS A 22 -3.57 8.48 -22.95
CA HIS A 22 -2.34 8.22 -22.19
C HIS A 22 -1.66 9.49 -21.66
N SER A 23 -1.59 10.56 -22.46
CA SER A 23 -0.89 11.81 -22.13
C SER A 23 -1.64 13.04 -22.65
N VAL A 24 -2.67 13.47 -21.91
CA VAL A 24 -3.53 14.61 -22.27
C VAL A 24 -3.44 15.71 -21.21
N THR A 25 -3.52 16.97 -21.66
CA THR A 25 -3.69 18.14 -20.81
C THR A 25 -5.07 18.75 -20.94
N TYR A 26 -5.58 19.31 -19.85
CA TYR A 26 -6.88 19.95 -19.76
C TYR A 26 -6.77 21.35 -19.17
N GLY A 27 -7.20 22.36 -19.93
CA GLY A 27 -7.33 23.73 -19.45
C GLY A 27 -8.62 23.88 -18.64
N ARG A 28 -8.50 24.14 -17.35
CA ARG A 28 -9.63 24.43 -16.46
C ARG A 28 -10.10 25.87 -16.67
N ALA A 29 -11.36 26.15 -16.32
CA ALA A 29 -11.99 27.46 -16.45
C ALA A 29 -11.29 28.60 -15.68
N ASP A 30 -10.43 28.28 -14.70
CA ASP A 30 -9.59 29.23 -13.96
C ASP A 30 -8.25 29.55 -14.67
N GLY A 31 -8.04 29.03 -15.88
CA GLY A 31 -6.84 29.23 -16.68
C GLY A 31 -5.71 28.25 -16.40
N VAL A 32 -5.87 27.34 -15.42
CA VAL A 32 -4.83 26.34 -15.10
C VAL A 32 -4.89 25.17 -16.07
N VAL A 33 -3.76 24.84 -16.70
CA VAL A 33 -3.62 23.66 -17.56
C VAL A 33 -3.09 22.49 -16.73
N LYS A 34 -3.90 21.44 -16.57
CA LYS A 34 -3.54 20.23 -15.81
C LYS A 34 -3.15 19.07 -16.69
N GLN A 35 -2.17 18.28 -16.24
CA GLN A 35 -1.90 16.96 -16.79
C GLN A 35 -2.92 15.95 -16.25
N VAL A 36 -3.78 15.43 -17.13
CA VAL A 36 -4.89 14.53 -16.77
C VAL A 36 -4.81 13.16 -17.45
N GLY A 37 -3.82 12.96 -18.33
CA GLY A 37 -3.61 11.68 -19.01
C GLY A 37 -3.38 10.51 -18.04
N PHE A 38 -3.72 9.31 -18.48
CA PHE A 38 -3.64 8.09 -17.66
C PHE A 38 -2.27 7.90 -16.99
N LEU A 39 -1.17 8.11 -17.74
CA LEU A 39 0.21 7.93 -17.25
C LEU A 39 0.64 9.01 -16.22
N TRP A 40 0.00 10.17 -16.27
CA TRP A 40 0.27 11.28 -15.34
C TRP A 40 -0.51 11.15 -14.03
N THR A 41 -1.38 10.15 -13.92
CA THR A 41 -2.15 9.91 -12.71
C THR A 41 -1.27 9.15 -11.71
N ALA A 42 -0.79 9.82 -10.68
CA ALA A 42 0.24 9.29 -9.78
C ALA A 42 -0.19 7.99 -9.09
N ASN A 43 -1.48 7.85 -8.75
CA ASN A 43 -2.00 6.60 -8.20
C ASN A 43 -1.88 5.43 -9.19
N TRP A 44 -2.19 5.60 -10.47
CA TRP A 44 -2.08 4.53 -11.45
C TRP A 44 -0.63 4.08 -11.65
N THR A 45 0.27 5.04 -11.79
CA THR A 45 1.69 4.79 -12.02
C THR A 45 2.35 4.18 -10.78
N PHE A 46 2.30 4.84 -9.61
CA PHE A 46 3.02 4.35 -8.45
C PHE A 46 2.34 3.17 -7.75
N VAL A 47 1.02 3.19 -7.58
CA VAL A 47 0.32 2.10 -6.84
C VAL A 47 0.41 0.79 -7.60
N PHE A 48 0.05 0.78 -8.88
CA PHE A 48 -0.09 -0.47 -9.63
C PHE A 48 1.20 -0.92 -10.33
N MET A 49 2.09 -0.01 -10.76
CA MET A 49 3.35 -0.42 -11.38
C MET A 49 4.45 -0.74 -10.36
N VAL A 50 4.42 -0.14 -9.17
CA VAL A 50 5.52 -0.23 -8.20
C VAL A 50 5.08 -0.84 -6.88
N PHE A 51 4.19 -0.17 -6.14
CA PHE A 51 3.96 -0.54 -4.73
C PHE A 51 3.19 -1.84 -4.55
N LEU A 52 2.13 -2.09 -5.33
CA LEU A 52 1.38 -3.35 -5.27
C LEU A 52 2.21 -4.56 -5.70
N PRO A 53 2.94 -4.55 -6.84
CA PRO A 53 3.82 -5.64 -7.19
C PRO A 53 4.86 -5.95 -6.10
N LEU A 54 5.49 -4.93 -5.51
CA LEU A 54 6.43 -5.11 -4.40
C LEU A 54 5.75 -5.68 -3.16
N PHE A 55 4.53 -5.22 -2.85
CA PHE A 55 3.75 -5.72 -1.72
C PHE A 55 3.47 -7.22 -1.88
N PHE A 56 3.01 -7.64 -3.07
CA PHE A 56 2.76 -9.05 -3.34
C PHE A 56 4.04 -9.89 -3.34
N ALA A 57 5.16 -9.32 -3.75
CA ALA A 57 6.46 -10.00 -3.67
C ALA A 57 6.82 -10.30 -2.21
N PHE A 58 6.74 -9.32 -1.32
CA PHE A 58 7.05 -9.51 0.10
C PHE A 58 6.04 -10.40 0.84
N VAL A 59 4.75 -10.31 0.52
CA VAL A 59 3.74 -11.23 1.07
C VAL A 59 4.04 -12.65 0.63
N THR A 60 4.35 -12.87 -0.65
CA THR A 60 4.68 -14.19 -1.18
C THR A 60 5.95 -14.74 -0.53
N GLU A 61 7.00 -13.93 -0.41
CA GLU A 61 8.25 -14.30 0.26
C GLU A 61 8.00 -14.68 1.73
N LEU A 62 7.16 -13.91 2.44
CA LEU A 62 6.86 -14.21 3.84
C LEU A 62 6.06 -15.50 3.99
N VAL A 63 5.03 -15.69 3.17
CA VAL A 63 4.17 -16.89 3.25
C VAL A 63 4.95 -18.14 2.85
N THR A 64 5.79 -18.07 1.82
CA THR A 64 6.67 -19.18 1.42
C THR A 64 7.70 -19.50 2.51
N PHE A 65 8.37 -18.48 3.06
CA PHE A 65 9.25 -18.67 4.22
C PHE A 65 8.51 -19.33 5.39
N TRP A 66 7.32 -18.84 5.75
CA TRP A 66 6.56 -19.37 6.87
C TRP A 66 6.20 -20.84 6.66
N LYS A 67 5.69 -21.18 5.47
CA LYS A 67 5.27 -22.54 5.13
C LYS A 67 6.45 -23.52 5.05
N ASP A 68 7.50 -23.16 4.34
CA ASP A 68 8.56 -24.11 3.95
C ASP A 68 9.70 -24.20 4.97
N GLU A 69 9.95 -23.13 5.73
CA GLU A 69 11.08 -23.06 6.66
C GLU A 69 10.68 -22.69 8.10
N GLY A 70 9.97 -21.58 8.28
CA GLY A 70 9.70 -20.99 9.58
C GLY A 70 8.87 -21.92 10.47
N ARG A 71 7.69 -22.31 10.00
CA ARG A 71 6.77 -23.16 10.75
C ARG A 71 7.32 -24.56 11.01
N PRO A 72 7.90 -25.29 10.03
CA PRO A 72 8.43 -26.63 10.28
C PRO A 72 9.62 -26.66 11.24
N LYS A 73 10.46 -25.62 11.27
CA LYS A 73 11.57 -25.52 12.24
C LYS A 73 11.06 -25.43 13.69
N LEU A 74 9.96 -24.71 13.89
CA LEU A 74 9.40 -24.44 15.21
C LEU A 74 8.51 -25.58 15.74
N VAL A 75 7.79 -26.28 14.85
CA VAL A 75 6.96 -27.43 15.22
C VAL A 75 7.83 -28.70 15.15
N ALA A 76 8.48 -29.03 16.27
CA ALA A 76 9.40 -30.17 16.36
C ALA A 76 8.78 -31.48 15.82
N GLN A 77 9.49 -32.15 14.91
CA GLN A 77 9.21 -33.53 14.42
C GLN A 77 7.80 -33.84 13.88
N GLY A 78 6.98 -32.84 13.52
CA GLY A 78 5.75 -33.09 12.75
C GLY A 78 6.08 -33.47 11.31
N ASN A 79 5.41 -34.50 10.77
CA ASN A 79 5.50 -34.84 9.35
C ASN A 79 5.19 -33.56 8.52
N LYS A 80 6.00 -33.22 7.51
CA LYS A 80 5.79 -32.03 6.67
C LYS A 80 4.34 -31.92 6.19
N MET A 81 3.73 -33.07 5.90
CA MET A 81 2.32 -33.20 5.55
C MET A 81 1.36 -32.71 6.64
N GLU A 82 1.60 -33.04 7.90
CA GLU A 82 0.78 -32.55 9.04
C GLU A 82 0.94 -31.04 9.23
N SER A 83 2.14 -30.50 8.99
CA SER A 83 2.40 -29.07 9.03
C SER A 83 1.66 -28.32 7.90
N ASP A 84 1.71 -28.87 6.69
CA ASP A 84 1.01 -28.31 5.52
C ASP A 84 -0.51 -28.37 5.71
N ASP A 85 -1.05 -29.47 6.24
CA ASP A 85 -2.48 -29.63 6.54
C ASP A 85 -2.94 -28.65 7.64
N ALA A 86 -2.12 -28.44 8.68
CA ALA A 86 -2.43 -27.48 9.73
C ALA A 86 -2.42 -26.03 9.21
N TRP A 87 -1.47 -25.68 8.36
CA TRP A 87 -1.45 -24.38 7.68
C TRP A 87 -2.68 -24.20 6.78
N ALA A 88 -3.03 -25.22 5.99
CA ALA A 88 -4.21 -25.18 5.13
C ALA A 88 -5.49 -24.95 5.93
N ARG A 89 -5.68 -25.65 7.06
CA ARG A 89 -6.81 -25.42 7.98
C ARG A 89 -6.85 -24.00 8.53
N ASN A 90 -5.72 -23.41 8.88
CA ASN A 90 -5.66 -22.02 9.37
C ASN A 90 -6.05 -21.00 8.29
N VAL A 91 -5.64 -21.24 7.04
CA VAL A 91 -6.05 -20.41 5.89
C VAL A 91 -7.54 -20.60 5.61
N GLU A 92 -8.04 -21.84 5.64
CA GLU A 92 -9.44 -22.17 5.41
C GLU A 92 -10.37 -21.62 6.50
N ALA A 93 -9.91 -21.56 7.75
CA ALA A 93 -10.63 -20.89 8.83
C ALA A 93 -10.88 -19.40 8.55
N SER A 94 -10.07 -18.78 7.67
CA SER A 94 -10.23 -17.40 7.22
C SER A 94 -11.05 -17.26 5.92
N SER A 95 -11.65 -18.36 5.41
CA SER A 95 -12.43 -18.39 4.16
C SER A 95 -13.55 -17.35 4.13
N TYR A 96 -14.27 -17.19 5.24
CA TYR A 96 -15.31 -16.16 5.34
C TYR A 96 -14.77 -14.74 5.14
N SER A 97 -13.61 -14.42 5.71
CA SER A 97 -12.96 -13.11 5.53
C SER A 97 -12.55 -12.89 4.08
N TYR A 98 -12.02 -13.92 3.39
CA TYR A 98 -11.70 -13.82 1.97
C TYR A 98 -12.93 -13.53 1.11
N TRP A 99 -14.05 -14.23 1.35
CA TRP A 99 -15.31 -14.00 0.63
C TRP A 99 -15.91 -12.63 0.93
N ALA A 100 -15.90 -12.20 2.18
CA ALA A 100 -16.41 -10.89 2.57
C ALA A 100 -15.64 -9.77 1.86
N VAL A 101 -14.30 -9.84 1.88
CA VAL A 101 -13.44 -8.87 1.19
C VAL A 101 -13.63 -8.92 -0.32
N PHE A 102 -13.78 -10.10 -0.92
CA PHE A 102 -14.06 -10.25 -2.35
C PHE A 102 -15.33 -9.51 -2.75
N LEU A 103 -16.43 -9.76 -2.04
CA LEU A 103 -17.72 -9.11 -2.29
C LEU A 103 -17.62 -7.59 -2.11
N ILE A 104 -16.98 -7.12 -1.02
CA ILE A 104 -16.80 -5.69 -0.78
C ILE A 104 -15.99 -5.03 -1.90
N CYS A 105 -14.87 -5.62 -2.30
CA CYS A 105 -14.02 -5.06 -3.36
C CYS A 105 -14.73 -5.03 -4.70
N VAL A 106 -15.30 -6.16 -5.15
CA VAL A 106 -15.91 -6.25 -6.48
C VAL A 106 -17.21 -5.43 -6.56
N MET A 107 -18.09 -5.53 -5.55
CA MET A 107 -19.38 -4.83 -5.59
C MET A 107 -19.25 -3.34 -5.27
N PHE A 108 -18.57 -2.98 -4.18
CA PHE A 108 -18.54 -1.57 -3.75
C PHE A 108 -17.42 -0.79 -4.46
N ALA A 109 -16.17 -1.27 -4.40
CA ALA A 109 -15.04 -0.56 -4.99
C ALA A 109 -14.98 -0.69 -6.52
N GLY A 110 -15.45 -1.81 -7.07
CA GLY A 110 -15.57 -2.03 -8.51
C GLY A 110 -16.87 -1.46 -9.06
N LEU A 111 -17.97 -2.19 -8.89
CA LEU A 111 -19.24 -1.92 -9.58
C LEU A 111 -19.88 -0.59 -9.18
N PHE A 112 -20.19 -0.39 -7.90
CA PHE A 112 -20.90 0.82 -7.46
C PHE A 112 -20.06 2.08 -7.63
N GLN A 113 -18.76 2.00 -7.34
CA GLN A 113 -17.86 3.14 -7.56
C GLN A 113 -17.74 3.48 -9.05
N TRP A 114 -17.63 2.49 -9.93
CA TRP A 114 -17.61 2.73 -11.39
C TRP A 114 -18.92 3.35 -11.87
N ILE A 115 -20.06 2.81 -11.44
CA ILE A 115 -21.39 3.33 -11.81
C ILE A 115 -21.52 4.80 -11.38
N GLY A 116 -21.21 5.10 -10.12
CA GLY A 116 -21.44 6.41 -9.53
C GLY A 116 -20.41 7.48 -9.92
N VAL A 117 -19.15 7.10 -10.15
CA VAL A 117 -18.04 8.04 -10.40
C VAL A 117 -17.73 8.19 -11.89
N SER A 118 -17.95 7.14 -12.70
CA SER A 118 -17.60 7.18 -14.13
C SER A 118 -18.84 7.03 -15.03
N LEU A 119 -19.61 5.95 -14.91
CA LEU A 119 -20.68 5.63 -15.87
C LEU A 119 -21.79 6.69 -15.90
N ILE A 120 -22.39 7.03 -14.76
CA ILE A 120 -23.48 8.02 -14.71
C ILE A 120 -23.00 9.38 -15.20
N PRO A 121 -21.82 9.90 -14.76
CA PRO A 121 -21.30 11.15 -15.29
C PRO A 121 -21.07 11.15 -16.81
N LEU A 122 -20.49 10.07 -17.35
CA LEU A 122 -20.24 9.92 -18.79
C LEU A 122 -21.53 9.93 -19.61
N LEU A 123 -22.58 9.26 -19.13
CA LEU A 123 -23.87 9.18 -19.85
C LEU A 123 -24.69 10.46 -19.75
N LYS A 124 -24.60 11.20 -18.63
CA LYS A 124 -25.39 12.41 -18.40
C LYS A 124 -24.65 13.71 -18.78
N GLY A 125 -23.38 13.61 -19.19
CA GLY A 125 -22.58 14.77 -19.60
C GLY A 125 -22.22 15.73 -18.45
N GLY A 126 -22.10 15.23 -17.21
CA GLY A 126 -21.79 16.09 -16.06
C GLY A 126 -21.50 15.35 -14.75
N GLY A 127 -20.88 16.04 -13.79
CA GLY A 127 -20.58 15.53 -12.45
C GLY A 127 -19.75 16.51 -11.61
N ASN A 128 -19.91 16.49 -10.29
CA ASN A 128 -19.12 17.30 -9.35
C ASN A 128 -17.80 16.59 -8.98
N TYR A 129 -17.04 16.18 -10.00
CA TYR A 129 -15.71 15.57 -9.85
C TYR A 129 -14.68 16.36 -10.67
N ALA A 130 -13.43 16.37 -10.22
CA ALA A 130 -12.35 16.98 -11.00
C ALA A 130 -12.11 16.18 -12.28
N THR A 131 -12.01 16.87 -13.43
CA THR A 131 -11.77 16.22 -14.72
C THR A 131 -10.45 15.45 -14.72
N ASP A 132 -10.52 14.18 -15.11
CA ASP A 132 -9.41 13.23 -15.25
C ASP A 132 -9.55 12.46 -16.59
N TRP A 133 -8.64 11.53 -16.88
CA TRP A 133 -8.72 10.68 -18.07
C TRP A 133 -10.04 9.91 -18.19
N GLY A 134 -10.71 9.59 -17.08
CA GLY A 134 -11.95 8.82 -17.06
C GLY A 134 -13.20 9.65 -17.39
N SER A 135 -13.10 10.97 -17.27
CA SER A 135 -14.16 11.94 -17.56
C SER A 135 -13.86 12.82 -18.78
N LEU A 136 -12.72 12.59 -19.44
CA LEU A 136 -12.23 13.38 -20.57
C LEU A 136 -13.23 13.42 -21.75
N ALA A 137 -13.95 12.32 -22.00
CA ALA A 137 -14.94 12.22 -23.08
C ALA A 137 -16.09 13.24 -22.98
N ILE A 138 -16.37 13.77 -21.77
CA ILE A 138 -17.40 14.78 -21.53
C ILE A 138 -16.95 16.15 -22.06
N VAL A 139 -15.65 16.43 -21.98
CA VAL A 139 -15.10 17.78 -22.21
C VAL A 139 -14.33 17.86 -23.53
N ARG A 140 -13.76 16.75 -23.98
CA ARG A 140 -12.94 16.61 -25.19
C ARG A 140 -13.37 15.35 -25.98
N PRO A 141 -14.63 15.29 -26.49
CA PRO A 141 -15.16 14.12 -27.20
C PRO A 141 -14.39 13.81 -28.49
N GLU A 142 -13.60 14.75 -29.01
CA GLU A 142 -12.72 14.56 -30.16
C GLU A 142 -11.48 13.70 -29.86
N VAL A 143 -11.15 13.47 -28.57
CA VAL A 143 -10.02 12.61 -28.17
C VAL A 143 -10.48 11.17 -27.95
N ILE A 144 -11.60 10.98 -27.26
CA ILE A 144 -12.17 9.66 -26.96
C ILE A 144 -13.69 9.74 -26.93
N SER A 145 -14.36 8.77 -27.55
CA SER A 145 -15.82 8.72 -27.54
C SER A 145 -16.37 8.26 -26.18
N VAL A 146 -17.62 8.61 -25.87
CA VAL A 146 -18.28 8.21 -24.62
C VAL A 146 -18.32 6.68 -24.45
N PRO A 147 -18.70 5.86 -25.46
CA PRO A 147 -18.68 4.40 -25.33
C PRO A 147 -17.29 3.82 -25.04
N GLU A 148 -16.25 4.33 -25.71
CA GLU A 148 -14.86 3.90 -25.48
C GLU A 148 -14.40 4.26 -24.06
N ALA A 149 -14.72 5.45 -23.57
CA ALA A 149 -14.42 5.87 -22.20
C ALA A 149 -15.16 5.01 -21.15
N VAL A 150 -16.42 4.63 -21.42
CA VAL A 150 -17.19 3.72 -20.56
C VAL A 150 -16.52 2.35 -20.47
N VAL A 151 -16.09 1.77 -21.61
CA VAL A 151 -15.40 0.47 -21.63
C VAL A 151 -14.05 0.56 -20.92
N PHE A 152 -13.24 1.58 -21.24
CA PHE A 152 -11.91 1.74 -20.64
C PHE A 152 -11.99 1.95 -19.13
N THR A 153 -12.88 2.83 -18.64
CA THR A 153 -13.10 3.04 -17.20
C THR A 153 -13.64 1.77 -16.52
N GLY A 154 -14.52 1.01 -17.18
CA GLY A 154 -15.03 -0.27 -16.65
C GLY A 154 -13.91 -1.29 -16.44
N LEU A 155 -13.03 -1.46 -17.44
CA LEU A 155 -11.85 -2.34 -17.34
C LEU A 155 -10.89 -1.87 -16.26
N ALA A 156 -10.64 -0.57 -16.17
CA ALA A 156 -9.78 0.01 -15.15
C ALA A 156 -10.32 -0.25 -13.74
N TYR A 157 -11.61 -0.02 -13.49
CA TYR A 157 -12.23 -0.26 -12.18
C TYR A 157 -12.29 -1.74 -11.82
N LEU A 158 -12.54 -2.63 -12.79
CA LEU A 158 -12.47 -4.08 -12.57
C LEU A 158 -11.04 -4.51 -12.18
N TYR A 159 -10.04 -4.04 -12.91
CA TYR A 159 -8.65 -4.32 -12.58
C TYR A 159 -8.26 -3.78 -11.19
N MET A 160 -8.67 -2.55 -10.88
CA MET A 160 -8.44 -1.89 -9.59
C MET A 160 -9.04 -2.70 -8.44
N CYS A 161 -10.30 -3.14 -8.57
CA CYS A 161 -10.98 -3.84 -7.49
C CYS A 161 -10.39 -5.25 -7.25
N LEU A 162 -9.97 -5.94 -8.31
CA LEU A 162 -9.26 -7.23 -8.19
C LEU A 162 -7.91 -7.05 -7.51
N CYS A 163 -7.16 -5.99 -7.84
CA CYS A 163 -5.88 -5.69 -7.20
C CYS A 163 -6.06 -5.36 -5.71
N PHE A 164 -7.07 -4.56 -5.34
CA PHE A 164 -7.34 -4.29 -3.93
C PHE A 164 -7.86 -5.50 -3.17
N TYR A 165 -8.66 -6.36 -3.81
CA TYR A 165 -9.02 -7.66 -3.25
C TYR A 165 -7.76 -8.47 -2.89
N LEU A 166 -6.84 -8.63 -3.84
CA LEU A 166 -5.57 -9.32 -3.60
C LEU A 166 -4.75 -8.66 -2.49
N PHE A 167 -4.73 -7.32 -2.43
CA PHE A 167 -4.04 -6.58 -1.38
C PHE A 167 -4.58 -6.95 0.01
N PHE A 168 -5.91 -6.95 0.19
CA PHE A 168 -6.53 -7.36 1.44
C PHE A 168 -6.36 -8.85 1.74
N VAL A 169 -6.38 -9.72 0.73
CA VAL A 169 -5.99 -11.14 0.89
C VAL A 169 -4.57 -11.23 1.45
N GLY A 170 -3.64 -10.43 0.94
CA GLY A 170 -2.29 -10.33 1.46
C GLY A 170 -2.26 -9.91 2.92
N LEU A 171 -3.03 -8.89 3.31
CA LEU A 171 -3.15 -8.47 4.72
C LEU A 171 -3.72 -9.57 5.63
N ILE A 172 -4.73 -10.32 5.17
CA ILE A 172 -5.29 -11.46 5.91
C ILE A 172 -4.22 -12.54 6.08
N LEU A 173 -3.46 -12.88 5.04
CA LEU A 173 -2.36 -13.84 5.12
C LEU A 173 -1.27 -13.40 6.11
N LEU A 174 -0.88 -12.12 6.09
CA LEU A 174 0.07 -11.56 7.07
C LEU A 174 -0.46 -11.73 8.50
N TYR A 175 -1.75 -11.44 8.72
CA TYR A 175 -2.41 -11.66 10.01
C TYR A 175 -2.38 -13.14 10.42
N THR A 176 -2.72 -14.05 9.51
CA THR A 176 -2.72 -15.50 9.75
C THR A 176 -1.33 -16.00 10.12
N VAL A 177 -0.27 -15.52 9.47
CA VAL A 177 1.12 -15.86 9.82
C VAL A 177 1.47 -15.41 11.26
N ILE A 178 1.13 -14.16 11.64
CA ILE A 178 1.35 -13.67 13.01
C ILE A 178 0.60 -14.54 14.01
N HIS A 179 -0.66 -14.85 13.69
CA HIS A 179 -1.54 -15.62 14.57
C HIS A 179 -1.05 -17.06 14.76
N ASP A 180 -0.61 -17.72 13.69
CA ASP A 180 -0.04 -19.08 13.75
C ASP A 180 1.28 -19.08 14.53
N LEU A 181 2.19 -18.15 14.25
CA LEU A 181 3.47 -18.01 14.96
C LEU A 181 3.26 -17.81 16.46
N TRP A 182 2.30 -16.97 16.86
CA TRP A 182 2.02 -16.72 18.27
C TRP A 182 1.49 -17.96 19.02
N ARG A 183 0.82 -18.90 18.32
CA ARG A 183 0.21 -20.09 18.95
C ARG A 183 1.16 -21.27 19.10
N ILE A 184 2.23 -21.34 18.32
CA ILE A 184 3.19 -22.46 18.34
C ILE A 184 3.93 -22.60 19.70
N PRO A 185 4.37 -21.52 20.38
CA PRO A 185 5.05 -21.62 21.68
C PRO A 185 4.20 -22.23 22.80
N GLU A 186 2.87 -22.13 22.73
CA GLU A 186 1.95 -22.67 23.75
C GLU A 186 1.75 -24.19 23.61
N ALA A 187 2.12 -24.76 22.47
CA ALA A 187 1.89 -26.16 22.12
C ALA A 187 3.19 -26.99 22.23
N GLY A 188 3.73 -27.09 23.45
CA GLY A 188 4.59 -28.18 23.92
C GLY A 188 5.79 -28.59 23.04
N SER A 189 6.98 -28.11 23.37
CA SER A 189 8.23 -28.68 22.83
C SER A 189 9.05 -29.34 23.95
N ASN A 190 9.43 -30.61 23.73
CA ASN A 190 10.42 -31.36 24.51
C ASN A 190 11.88 -30.99 24.16
N ARG A 191 12.12 -29.87 23.44
CA ARG A 191 13.45 -29.40 23.05
C ARG A 191 14.08 -28.55 24.16
N PRO A 192 15.43 -28.50 24.25
CA PRO A 192 16.10 -27.59 25.17
C PRO A 192 15.66 -26.14 24.90
N GLU A 193 15.08 -25.53 25.93
CA GLU A 193 14.44 -24.20 25.95
C GLU A 193 15.23 -23.13 25.17
N VAL A 194 16.57 -23.16 25.25
CA VAL A 194 17.47 -22.16 24.69
C VAL A 194 17.51 -22.18 23.15
N ASP A 195 17.49 -23.36 22.53
CA ASP A 195 17.57 -23.50 21.06
C ASP A 195 16.23 -23.14 20.42
N HIS A 196 15.13 -23.60 21.03
CA HIS A 196 13.77 -23.27 20.59
C HIS A 196 13.46 -21.77 20.70
N GLN A 197 13.89 -21.12 21.79
CA GLN A 197 13.75 -19.67 21.95
C GLN A 197 14.56 -18.88 20.90
N HIS A 198 15.73 -19.38 20.50
CA HIS A 198 16.52 -18.73 19.47
C HIS A 198 15.85 -18.80 18.08
N GLU A 199 15.35 -19.98 17.69
CA GLU A 199 14.63 -20.18 16.44
C GLU A 199 13.32 -19.36 16.39
N LEU A 200 12.55 -19.34 17.50
CA LEU A 200 11.36 -18.50 17.63
C LEU A 200 11.67 -17.01 17.48
N HIS A 201 12.78 -16.57 18.08
CA HIS A 201 13.21 -15.18 18.01
C HIS A 201 13.60 -14.77 16.59
N GLU A 202 14.37 -15.59 15.89
CA GLU A 202 14.77 -15.34 14.52
C GLU A 202 13.56 -15.29 13.57
N ALA A 203 12.65 -16.27 13.71
CA ALA A 203 11.41 -16.32 12.92
C ALA A 203 10.54 -15.09 13.18
N SER A 204 10.33 -14.70 14.43
CA SER A 204 9.54 -13.52 14.82
C SER A 204 10.12 -12.22 14.26
N LEU A 205 11.45 -12.07 14.30
CA LEU A 205 12.12 -10.90 13.74
C LEU A 205 12.00 -10.83 12.21
N ARG A 206 12.13 -11.98 11.52
CA ARG A 206 11.98 -12.06 10.07
C ARG A 206 10.53 -11.75 9.64
N VAL A 207 9.55 -12.31 10.36
CA VAL A 207 8.12 -12.04 10.16
C VAL A 207 7.82 -10.55 10.37
N MET A 208 8.28 -9.94 11.47
CA MET A 208 8.06 -8.52 11.73
C MET A 208 8.72 -7.60 10.70
N ARG A 209 9.92 -7.92 10.21
CA ARG A 209 10.56 -7.15 9.13
C ARG A 209 9.77 -7.20 7.83
N ALA A 210 9.25 -8.37 7.47
CA ALA A 210 8.42 -8.53 6.27
C ALA A 210 7.09 -7.79 6.41
N ILE A 211 6.44 -7.88 7.58
CA ILE A 211 5.21 -7.12 7.87
C ILE A 211 5.49 -5.64 7.79
N PHE A 212 6.57 -5.13 8.39
CA PHE A 212 6.96 -3.73 8.30
C PHE A 212 7.12 -3.26 6.84
N ARG A 213 7.79 -4.03 5.98
CA ARG A 213 7.91 -3.73 4.54
C ARG A 213 6.53 -3.65 3.87
N CYS A 214 5.65 -4.60 4.16
CA CYS A 214 4.28 -4.59 3.65
C CYS A 214 3.48 -3.39 4.19
N THR A 215 3.69 -3.01 5.45
CA THR A 215 3.04 -1.87 6.09
C THR A 215 3.46 -0.55 5.45
N VAL A 216 4.76 -0.38 5.24
CA VAL A 216 5.31 0.78 4.53
C VAL A 216 4.69 0.88 3.13
N LEU A 217 4.65 -0.21 2.37
CA LEU A 217 4.04 -0.20 1.03
C LEU A 217 2.54 0.12 1.08
N GLY A 218 1.77 -0.46 2.00
CA GLY A 218 0.35 -0.15 2.16
C GLY A 218 0.10 1.32 2.51
N LEU A 219 0.94 1.92 3.35
CA LEU A 219 0.88 3.35 3.67
C LEU A 219 1.28 4.23 2.48
N LEU A 220 2.32 3.87 1.73
CA LEU A 220 2.70 4.58 0.51
C LEU A 220 1.59 4.54 -0.55
N ILE A 221 0.87 3.42 -0.68
CA ILE A 221 -0.32 3.29 -1.53
C ILE A 221 -1.40 4.30 -1.08
N ALA A 222 -1.74 4.31 0.21
CA ALA A 222 -2.75 5.23 0.75
C ALA A 222 -2.35 6.71 0.59
N ILE A 223 -1.06 7.03 0.82
CA ILE A 223 -0.48 8.36 0.62
C ILE A 223 -0.67 8.81 -0.83
N VAL A 224 -0.24 8.01 -1.82
CA VAL A 224 -0.35 8.40 -3.23
C VAL A 224 -1.81 8.53 -3.66
N MET A 225 -2.70 7.65 -3.19
CA MET A 225 -4.13 7.78 -3.47
C MET A 225 -4.73 9.09 -2.95
N LYS A 226 -4.40 9.48 -1.72
CA LYS A 226 -4.85 10.74 -1.13
C LYS A 226 -4.19 11.94 -1.82
N LEU A 227 -2.90 11.85 -2.12
CA LEU A 227 -2.13 12.91 -2.77
C LEU A 227 -2.64 13.21 -4.19
N GLN A 228 -2.95 12.18 -4.97
CA GLN A 228 -3.60 12.34 -6.28
C GLN A 228 -4.95 13.05 -6.15
N SER A 229 -5.76 12.67 -5.15
CA SER A 229 -7.05 13.32 -4.92
C SER A 229 -6.91 14.80 -4.57
N ALA A 230 -5.94 15.16 -3.74
CA ALA A 230 -5.68 16.54 -3.33
C ALA A 230 -5.08 17.37 -4.49
N TYR A 231 -4.15 16.79 -5.25
CA TYR A 231 -3.57 17.41 -6.45
C TYR A 231 -4.64 17.75 -7.49
N LEU A 232 -5.58 16.84 -7.77
CA LEU A 232 -6.65 17.12 -8.74
C LEU A 232 -7.49 18.33 -8.34
N THR A 233 -7.68 18.58 -7.05
CA THR A 233 -8.41 19.75 -6.54
C THR A 233 -7.57 21.03 -6.40
N SER A 234 -6.23 20.93 -6.43
CA SER A 234 -5.33 22.08 -6.26
C SER A 234 -5.21 22.94 -7.53
N ARG A 235 -4.42 24.02 -7.47
CA ARG A 235 -4.07 24.88 -8.62
C ARG A 235 -2.78 24.46 -9.34
N GLY A 236 -2.14 23.36 -8.93
CA GLY A 236 -0.91 22.90 -9.58
C GLY A 236 -1.14 22.31 -10.96
N GLU A 237 -0.24 22.61 -11.90
CA GLU A 237 -0.26 22.06 -13.26
C GLU A 237 0.10 20.57 -13.29
N ASN A 238 1.06 20.16 -12.47
CA ASN A 238 1.48 18.78 -12.26
C ASN A 238 1.75 18.51 -10.76
N ILE A 239 1.75 17.24 -10.36
CA ILE A 239 1.85 16.84 -8.96
C ILE A 239 3.16 17.30 -8.31
N VAL A 240 4.26 17.32 -9.06
CA VAL A 240 5.58 17.72 -8.58
C VAL A 240 5.62 19.22 -8.33
N ALA A 241 5.15 20.02 -9.28
CA ALA A 241 5.08 21.48 -9.14
C ALA A 241 4.20 21.88 -7.95
N TRP A 242 3.10 21.17 -7.71
CA TRP A 242 2.25 21.41 -6.55
C TRP A 242 2.99 21.13 -5.22
N LEU A 243 3.68 19.99 -5.11
CA LEU A 243 4.46 19.64 -3.91
C LEU A 243 5.63 20.59 -3.66
N VAL A 244 6.34 21.00 -4.72
CA VAL A 244 7.46 21.96 -4.63
C VAL A 244 6.93 23.35 -4.24
N GLY A 245 5.79 23.75 -4.79
CA GLY A 245 5.09 24.98 -4.40
C GLY A 245 4.73 24.99 -2.92
N ASP A 246 4.13 23.90 -2.43
CA ASP A 246 3.80 23.73 -1.00
C ASP A 246 5.07 23.77 -0.13
N MET A 247 6.13 23.07 -0.51
CA MET A 247 7.42 23.11 0.19
C MET A 247 7.98 24.54 0.26
N SER A 248 7.92 25.29 -0.84
CA SER A 248 8.43 26.68 -0.87
C SER A 248 7.59 27.62 -0.01
N SER A 249 6.28 27.40 0.11
CA SER A 249 5.39 28.27 0.89
C SER A 249 5.73 28.29 2.38
N ALA A 250 6.22 27.17 2.94
CA ALA A 250 6.73 27.11 4.30
C ALA A 250 7.98 27.96 4.55
N PHE A 251 8.84 28.13 3.55
CA PHE A 251 10.05 28.96 3.67
C PHE A 251 9.80 30.44 3.40
N TYR A 252 8.84 30.76 2.53
CA TYR A 252 8.56 32.14 2.10
C TYR A 252 7.35 32.78 2.77
N GLY A 253 6.73 32.11 3.76
CA GLY A 253 5.64 32.68 4.58
C GLY A 253 4.36 33.01 3.79
N ARG A 254 4.16 32.38 2.63
CA ARG A 254 2.99 32.62 1.76
C ARG A 254 1.85 31.70 2.20
N ASN A 255 0.89 32.25 2.93
CA ASN A 255 -0.33 31.54 3.38
C ASN A 255 -1.33 31.36 2.24
N ASP A 256 -0.94 30.70 1.16
CA ASP A 256 -1.88 30.21 0.14
C ASP A 256 -2.29 28.79 0.51
N VAL A 257 -2.98 28.64 1.65
CA VAL A 257 -3.73 27.39 1.94
C VAL A 257 -4.74 27.24 0.82
N SER A 258 -4.47 26.29 -0.08
CA SER A 258 -5.21 26.06 -1.32
C SER A 258 -6.71 26.16 -1.07
N ALA A 259 -7.34 27.22 -1.61
CA ALA A 259 -8.79 27.32 -1.75
C ALA A 259 -9.27 26.24 -2.73
N GLY A 260 -9.32 25.00 -2.25
CA GLY A 260 -9.74 23.84 -3.01
C GLY A 260 -11.22 23.98 -3.38
N ILE A 261 -11.52 23.79 -4.67
CA ILE A 261 -12.91 23.74 -5.13
C ILE A 261 -13.56 22.49 -4.51
N SER A 262 -14.78 22.64 -3.98
CA SER A 262 -15.52 21.58 -3.28
C SER A 262 -15.97 20.49 -4.25
N TYR A 263 -15.09 19.54 -4.53
CA TYR A 263 -15.38 18.31 -5.26
C TYR A 263 -15.63 17.14 -4.29
N ARG A 264 -16.49 16.20 -4.69
CA ARG A 264 -16.70 14.96 -3.93
C ARG A 264 -15.49 14.04 -4.16
N ARG A 265 -14.90 13.49 -3.10
CA ARG A 265 -13.61 12.76 -3.19
C ARG A 265 -13.71 11.33 -2.63
N PRO A 266 -14.24 10.36 -3.40
CA PRO A 266 -14.43 8.97 -2.96
C PRO A 266 -13.14 8.27 -2.52
N THR A 267 -12.02 8.63 -3.17
CA THR A 267 -10.68 8.08 -2.90
C THR A 267 -10.17 8.33 -1.49
N HIS A 268 -10.65 9.37 -0.78
CA HIS A 268 -10.28 9.58 0.63
C HIS A 268 -10.76 8.44 1.55
N TYR A 269 -11.95 7.88 1.28
CA TYR A 269 -12.48 6.79 2.07
C TYR A 269 -11.70 5.50 1.79
N SER A 270 -11.47 5.19 0.50
CA SER A 270 -10.72 4.01 0.09
C SER A 270 -9.24 4.06 0.55
N SER A 271 -8.58 5.22 0.48
CA SER A 271 -7.21 5.39 1.00
C SER A 271 -7.15 5.24 2.51
N LEU A 272 -8.18 5.72 3.23
CA LEU A 272 -8.26 5.60 4.69
C LEU A 272 -8.44 4.14 5.12
N LEU A 273 -9.30 3.39 4.44
CA LEU A 273 -9.47 1.96 4.69
C LEU A 273 -8.15 1.20 4.51
N ILE A 274 -7.43 1.46 3.42
CA ILE A 274 -6.12 0.84 3.17
C ILE A 274 -5.13 1.18 4.29
N ALA A 275 -5.04 2.46 4.68
CA ALA A 275 -4.16 2.89 5.76
C ALA A 275 -4.49 2.20 7.09
N ILE A 276 -5.77 2.20 7.50
CA ILE A 276 -6.21 1.59 8.76
C ILE A 276 -5.96 0.09 8.75
N SER A 277 -6.40 -0.64 7.72
CA SER A 277 -6.22 -2.09 7.64
C SER A 277 -4.76 -2.50 7.70
N THR A 278 -3.89 -1.75 7.01
CA THR A 278 -2.44 -1.98 7.01
C THR A 278 -1.84 -1.73 8.39
N CYS A 279 -2.23 -0.64 9.06
CA CYS A 279 -1.78 -0.32 10.40
C CYS A 279 -2.26 -1.34 11.44
N VAL A 280 -3.49 -1.84 11.33
CA VAL A 280 -4.04 -2.84 12.25
C VAL A 280 -3.22 -4.12 12.23
N VAL A 281 -2.82 -4.62 11.04
CA VAL A 281 -1.97 -5.81 10.93
C VAL A 281 -0.59 -5.56 11.54
N PHE A 282 0.01 -4.39 11.30
CA PHE A 282 1.28 -4.02 11.92
C PHE A 282 1.18 -3.96 13.44
N LEU A 283 0.17 -3.25 13.97
CA LEU A 283 -0.06 -3.12 15.40
C LEU A 283 -0.27 -4.47 16.05
N TYR A 284 -1.08 -5.34 15.44
CA TYR A 284 -1.28 -6.72 15.90
C TYR A 284 0.05 -7.48 15.99
N GLY A 285 0.89 -7.40 14.96
CA GLY A 285 2.24 -7.98 14.97
C GLY A 285 3.12 -7.41 16.08
N THR A 286 3.16 -6.09 16.25
CA THR A 286 3.97 -5.45 17.32
C THR A 286 3.50 -5.82 18.72
N ILE A 287 2.18 -5.93 18.95
CA ILE A 287 1.63 -6.27 20.26
C ILE A 287 1.88 -7.74 20.58
N ARG A 288 1.67 -8.64 19.61
CA ARG A 288 1.85 -10.08 19.83
C ARG A 288 3.32 -10.47 19.90
N LEU A 289 4.17 -9.94 19.03
CA LEU A 289 5.58 -10.36 18.94
C LEU A 289 6.54 -9.45 19.72
N GLY A 290 6.09 -8.29 20.23
CA GLY A 290 6.96 -7.28 20.86
C GLY A 290 7.08 -7.34 22.38
N VAL A 291 6.45 -8.30 23.06
CA VAL A 291 6.44 -8.39 24.53
C VAL A 291 7.82 -8.76 25.11
N GLU A 292 8.69 -9.38 24.33
CA GLU A 292 10.05 -9.72 24.78
C GLU A 292 11.03 -8.55 24.67
N ARG A 293 11.71 -8.21 25.77
CA ARG A 293 12.63 -7.05 25.92
C ARG A 293 13.71 -6.91 24.83
N ARG A 294 14.07 -7.97 24.11
CA ARG A 294 15.06 -7.94 23.01
C ARG A 294 14.53 -7.38 21.68
N PHE A 295 13.21 -7.25 21.51
CA PHE A 295 12.57 -6.68 20.32
C PHE A 295 12.45 -5.15 20.35
N CYS A 296 12.69 -4.53 21.50
CA CYS A 296 12.31 -3.13 21.74
C CYS A 296 12.99 -2.14 20.78
N MET A 297 14.29 -2.28 20.50
CA MET A 297 14.99 -1.33 19.62
C MET A 297 14.59 -1.43 18.13
N PRO A 298 14.61 -2.60 17.48
CA PRO A 298 14.15 -2.72 16.09
C PRO A 298 12.68 -2.35 15.92
N LEU A 299 11.80 -2.79 16.83
CA LEU A 299 10.36 -2.49 16.74
C LEU A 299 10.07 -1.01 16.96
N TRP A 300 10.74 -0.34 17.91
CA TRP A 300 10.55 1.09 18.12
C TRP A 300 10.87 1.92 16.87
N ARG A 301 11.96 1.58 16.17
CA ARG A 301 12.36 2.22 14.92
C ARG A 301 11.32 2.04 13.82
N MET A 302 10.83 0.81 13.64
CA MET A 302 9.76 0.50 12.68
C MET A 302 8.48 1.29 13.01
N SER A 303 8.08 1.28 14.28
CA SER A 303 6.90 2.02 14.76
C SER A 303 7.04 3.52 14.57
N ALA A 304 8.23 4.10 14.75
CA ALA A 304 8.48 5.51 14.51
C ALA A 304 8.30 5.87 13.03
N ILE A 305 8.82 5.05 12.10
CA ILE A 305 8.63 5.26 10.65
C ILE A 305 7.15 5.13 10.28
N VAL A 306 6.46 4.11 10.77
CA VAL A 306 5.02 3.90 10.53
C VAL A 306 4.21 5.08 11.07
N ALA A 307 4.48 5.55 12.28
CA ALA A 307 3.82 6.70 12.88
C ALA A 307 4.06 7.99 12.08
N LEU A 308 5.29 8.20 11.61
CA LEU A 308 5.64 9.34 10.76
C LEU A 308 4.89 9.30 9.43
N LEU A 309 4.78 8.14 8.79
CA LEU A 309 3.99 7.97 7.56
C LEU A 309 2.50 8.19 7.78
N VAL A 310 1.94 7.71 8.89
CA VAL A 310 0.53 7.94 9.25
C VAL A 310 0.27 9.42 9.52
N ALA A 311 1.15 10.09 10.26
CA ALA A 311 1.07 11.53 10.47
C ALA A 311 1.14 12.28 9.14
N GLY A 312 2.11 11.95 8.29
CA GLY A 312 2.24 12.50 6.94
C GLY A 312 0.97 12.30 6.11
N TYR A 313 0.41 11.10 6.11
CA TYR A 313 -0.86 10.78 5.44
C TYR A 313 -2.03 11.63 5.95
N LEU A 314 -2.20 11.76 7.27
CA LEU A 314 -3.30 12.53 7.86
C LEU A 314 -3.18 14.02 7.53
N LEU A 315 -1.95 14.55 7.53
CA LEU A 315 -1.64 15.96 7.35
C LEU A 315 -1.56 16.42 5.88
N ILE A 316 -1.73 15.51 4.90
CA ILE A 316 -1.83 15.91 3.48
C ILE A 316 -2.93 16.96 3.31
N ASP A 317 -2.56 18.11 2.74
CA ASP A 317 -3.44 19.26 2.47
C ASP A 317 -3.99 19.95 3.72
N ALA A 318 -3.41 19.69 4.91
CA ALA A 318 -3.86 20.28 6.18
C ALA A 318 -3.20 21.63 6.52
N PHE A 319 -1.95 21.83 6.10
CA PHE A 319 -1.19 23.07 6.32
C PHE A 319 -0.11 23.26 5.25
N ALA A 320 0.35 24.50 5.06
CA ALA A 320 1.40 24.84 4.11
C ALA A 320 2.76 24.23 4.52
N GLY A 321 3.40 23.48 3.62
CA GLY A 321 4.67 22.80 3.88
C GLY A 321 4.56 21.36 4.38
N PHE A 322 3.36 20.77 4.37
CA PHE A 322 3.17 19.35 4.69
C PHE A 322 4.06 18.44 3.82
N SER A 323 4.40 18.89 2.60
CA SER A 323 5.25 18.17 1.66
C SER A 323 6.66 17.88 2.19
N ILE A 324 7.18 18.71 3.11
CA ILE A 324 8.49 18.48 3.74
C ILE A 324 8.42 17.25 4.66
N LEU A 325 7.44 17.23 5.55
CA LEU A 325 7.21 16.10 6.46
C LEU A 325 6.96 14.81 5.68
N LEU A 326 6.13 14.91 4.63
CA LEU A 326 5.83 13.79 3.75
C LEU A 326 7.10 13.29 3.03
N GLY A 327 7.91 14.20 2.49
CA GLY A 327 9.17 13.87 1.80
C GLY A 327 10.15 13.14 2.72
N VAL A 328 10.36 13.64 3.94
CA VAL A 328 11.21 12.99 4.95
C VAL A 328 10.66 11.60 5.31
N GLY A 329 9.34 11.49 5.53
CA GLY A 329 8.69 10.22 5.83
C GLY A 329 8.86 9.19 4.71
N VAL A 330 8.69 9.61 3.45
CA VAL A 330 8.85 8.74 2.26
C VAL A 330 10.31 8.31 2.10
N LEU A 331 11.29 9.18 2.31
CA LEU A 331 12.71 8.82 2.23
C LEU A 331 13.09 7.76 3.28
N LEU A 332 12.66 7.97 4.53
CA LEU A 332 12.88 7.00 5.61
C LEU A 332 12.17 5.68 5.34
N ALA A 333 10.97 5.72 4.76
CA ALA A 333 10.21 4.56 4.36
C ALA A 333 10.92 3.74 3.26
N ILE A 334 11.42 4.40 2.22
CA ILE A 334 12.19 3.75 1.14
C ILE A 334 13.45 3.10 1.72
N TYR A 335 14.18 3.81 2.58
CA TYR A 335 15.34 3.23 3.26
C TYR A 335 14.96 1.99 4.10
N GLY A 336 13.86 2.06 4.85
CA GLY A 336 13.32 0.95 5.63
C GLY A 336 12.86 -0.26 4.80
N LEU A 337 12.50 -0.07 3.52
CA LEU A 337 12.20 -1.20 2.63
C LEU A 337 13.44 -2.06 2.39
N PHE A 338 14.59 -1.44 2.15
CA PHE A 338 15.84 -2.16 1.92
C PHE A 338 16.45 -2.68 3.22
N ASP A 339 16.55 -1.82 4.24
CA ASP A 339 17.09 -2.17 5.56
C ASP A 339 16.05 -1.95 6.67
N PRO A 340 15.17 -2.93 6.92
CA PRO A 340 14.16 -2.83 7.97
C PRO A 340 14.76 -2.82 9.39
N GLY A 341 16.05 -3.13 9.56
CA GLY A 341 16.76 -3.05 10.83
C GLY A 341 17.39 -1.68 11.12
N LEU A 342 17.48 -0.80 10.11
CA LEU A 342 18.22 0.46 10.14
C LEU A 342 19.63 0.29 10.75
N GLY A 343 20.42 -0.64 10.22
CA GLY A 343 21.79 -0.90 10.64
C GLY A 343 21.89 -1.78 11.88
N ARG A 344 21.86 -3.10 11.66
CA ARG A 344 22.60 -4.08 12.48
C ARG A 344 23.72 -4.69 11.63
N TRP A 345 24.62 -3.84 11.14
CA TRP A 345 25.88 -4.28 10.57
C TRP A 345 26.99 -3.72 11.47
N GLN A 346 27.86 -4.59 11.97
CA GLN A 346 29.14 -4.32 12.68
C GLN A 346 29.21 -4.17 14.22
N ALA A 347 28.17 -4.40 15.01
CA ALA A 347 28.38 -4.47 16.49
C ALA A 347 28.83 -5.87 16.98
N SER A 348 28.54 -6.96 16.25
CA SER A 348 28.85 -8.32 16.72
C SER A 348 30.13 -8.94 16.16
N LYS A 349 30.80 -8.29 15.20
CA LYS A 349 32.06 -8.79 14.60
C LYS A 349 33.34 -8.24 15.24
N LEU A 350 33.23 -7.27 16.16
CA LEU A 350 34.39 -6.66 16.83
C LEU A 350 34.67 -7.21 18.24
N GLY A 351 33.84 -8.10 18.78
CA GLY A 351 33.99 -8.64 20.13
C GLY A 351 34.75 -9.97 20.23
N ASN A 352 35.05 -10.64 19.12
CA ASN A 352 35.61 -12.00 19.14
C ASN A 352 37.13 -12.08 18.86
N ASN A 353 37.82 -10.94 18.80
CA ASN A 353 39.26 -10.87 18.53
C ASN A 353 40.10 -10.33 19.71
N GLN A 354 39.57 -10.35 20.94
CA GLN A 354 40.36 -10.00 22.14
C GLN A 354 40.23 -11.09 23.21
N SER A 355 40.80 -12.27 22.95
CA SER A 355 41.22 -13.19 24.01
C SER A 355 42.25 -14.20 23.48
N VAL A 356 43.46 -13.73 23.19
CA VAL A 356 44.67 -14.56 23.25
C VAL A 356 45.80 -13.69 23.79
N SER A 357 46.04 -13.78 25.09
CA SER A 357 47.35 -13.68 25.75
C SER A 357 47.23 -14.31 27.13
#